data_AF-A0A956N5W2-F1
#
_entry.id   AF-A0A956N5W2-F1
#
_cell.length_a   1.000
_cell.length_b   1.000
_cell.length_c   1.000
_cell.angle_alpha   90.00
_cell.angle_beta   90.00
_cell.angle_gamma   90.00
#
_symmetry.space_group_name_H-M   'P 1'
#
loop_
_entity.id
_entity.type
_entity.pdbx_description
1 polymer ?
#
loop_
_entity_poly.entity_id
_entity_poly.type
_entity_poly.pdbx_seq_one_letter_code
_entity_poly.pdbx_strand_id
1 'polypeptide(L)'
;MTARRLLPGLLAAAFLSGCASAPPRFTDAPAVTRIDDTADMPEPAEHEFYRLSHHLDNFGPRQMRLRLDPVPAGPARDVNRLGDVPSSSWWEDRGVLSPERIAQGPGGDDPGPEAFRPWKITGMKSGGRNPGFVIEDARGVRYICKLDKAGTPVVATAAGAVAARLFWGLGYHAPDDRIVFVAPEELAIADDATDTSETGEEIPLQ
;
A
#
# COMPACT_ATOMS: atom_id res chain seq x y z
N MET A 1 -36.58 -59.98 -9.48
CA MET A 1 -35.45 -59.77 -8.53
C MET A 1 -34.20 -59.24 -9.27
N THR A 2 -34.26 -58.08 -9.92
CA THR A 2 -33.15 -57.64 -10.81
C THR A 2 -32.76 -56.16 -10.68
N ALA A 3 -33.52 -55.31 -9.98
CA ALA A 3 -33.19 -53.88 -9.86
C ALA A 3 -32.20 -53.54 -8.73
N ARG A 4 -32.05 -54.42 -7.72
CA ARG A 4 -31.29 -54.11 -6.49
C ARG A 4 -29.78 -54.35 -6.59
N ARG A 5 -29.30 -54.92 -7.70
CA ARG A 5 -27.86 -55.21 -7.92
C ARG A 5 -27.15 -54.18 -8.82
N LEU A 6 -27.89 -53.24 -9.43
CA LEU A 6 -27.32 -52.22 -10.33
C LEU A 6 -26.91 -50.93 -9.59
N LEU A 7 -27.48 -50.67 -8.40
CA LEU A 7 -27.24 -49.46 -7.61
C LEU A 7 -25.78 -49.31 -7.09
N PRO A 8 -25.09 -50.35 -6.59
CA PRO A 8 -23.71 -50.18 -6.12
C PRO A 8 -22.70 -49.96 -7.26
N GLY A 9 -22.99 -50.48 -8.47
CA GLY A 9 -22.14 -50.26 -9.65
C GLY A 9 -22.21 -48.82 -10.18
N LEU A 10 -23.40 -48.19 -10.11
CA LEU A 10 -23.59 -46.80 -10.52
C LEU A 10 -22.95 -45.80 -9.55
N LEU A 11 -22.98 -46.09 -8.25
CA LEU A 11 -22.26 -45.30 -7.23
C LEU A 11 -20.74 -45.40 -7.39
N ALA A 12 -20.20 -46.59 -7.69
CA ALA A 12 -18.76 -46.76 -7.92
C ALA A 12 -18.27 -46.01 -9.17
N ALA A 13 -19.07 -45.94 -10.25
CA ALA A 13 -18.74 -45.17 -11.45
C ALA A 13 -18.77 -43.64 -11.22
N ALA A 14 -19.64 -43.16 -10.33
CA ALA A 14 -19.69 -41.74 -9.94
C ALA A 14 -18.45 -41.32 -9.12
N PHE A 15 -17.91 -42.22 -8.27
CA PHE A 15 -16.69 -41.94 -7.50
C PHE A 15 -15.41 -41.96 -8.35
N LEU A 16 -15.38 -42.66 -9.49
CA LEU A 16 -14.21 -42.70 -10.39
C LEU A 16 -14.15 -41.51 -11.37
N SER A 17 -15.24 -40.76 -11.53
CA SER A 17 -15.30 -39.59 -12.42
C SER A 17 -14.86 -38.27 -11.75
N GLY A 18 -14.56 -38.30 -10.43
CA GLY A 18 -14.29 -37.10 -9.63
C GLY A 18 -12.86 -36.54 -9.71
N CYS A 19 -11.90 -37.24 -10.32
CA CYS A 19 -10.49 -36.82 -10.34
C CYS A 19 -9.98 -36.30 -11.69
N ALA A 20 -10.85 -36.15 -12.70
CA ALA A 20 -10.49 -35.48 -13.94
C ALA A 20 -10.61 -33.95 -13.79
N SER A 21 -9.93 -33.37 -12.78
CA SER A 21 -9.51 -31.98 -12.91
C SER A 21 -8.68 -31.91 -14.18
N ALA A 22 -9.14 -31.17 -15.20
CA ALA A 22 -8.41 -31.04 -16.45
C ALA A 22 -6.93 -30.78 -16.12
N PRO A 23 -5.97 -31.50 -16.74
CA PRO A 23 -4.56 -31.22 -16.53
C PRO A 23 -4.36 -29.72 -16.81
N PRO A 24 -3.61 -28.99 -15.96
CA PRO A 24 -3.31 -27.60 -16.22
C PRO A 24 -2.79 -27.51 -17.66
N ARG A 25 -3.56 -26.84 -18.53
CA ARG A 25 -3.14 -26.61 -19.90
C ARG A 25 -2.03 -25.58 -19.83
N PHE A 26 -0.79 -26.04 -19.68
CA PHE A 26 0.38 -25.23 -19.92
C PHE A 26 0.40 -24.92 -21.43
N THR A 27 -0.17 -23.79 -21.83
CA THR A 27 0.20 -23.18 -23.11
C THR A 27 1.70 -22.97 -23.09
N ASP A 28 2.40 -23.50 -24.09
CA ASP A 28 3.85 -23.35 -24.28
C ASP A 28 4.18 -21.90 -24.66
N ALA A 29 4.12 -21.04 -23.67
CA ALA A 29 4.32 -19.61 -23.78
C ALA A 29 5.14 -19.14 -22.57
N PRO A 30 6.08 -18.20 -22.77
CA PRO A 30 7.03 -17.79 -21.74
C PRO A 30 6.34 -17.11 -20.55
N ALA A 31 6.83 -17.41 -19.34
CA ALA A 31 6.78 -16.60 -18.09
C ALA A 31 6.37 -15.13 -18.29
N VAL A 32 5.16 -14.68 -17.88
CA VAL A 32 4.97 -13.22 -17.72
C VAL A 32 5.67 -12.83 -16.43
N THR A 33 6.77 -12.09 -16.55
CA THR A 33 7.59 -11.65 -15.42
C THR A 33 7.39 -10.17 -15.10
N ARG A 34 6.81 -9.40 -16.03
CA ARG A 34 6.45 -8.00 -15.85
C ARG A 34 5.11 -7.71 -16.51
N ILE A 35 4.25 -6.97 -15.82
CA ILE A 35 3.01 -6.40 -16.34
C ILE A 35 3.29 -4.96 -16.74
N ASP A 36 2.80 -4.56 -17.91
CA ASP A 36 2.74 -3.15 -18.30
C ASP A 36 1.41 -2.58 -17.86
N ASP A 37 1.39 -2.04 -16.64
CA ASP A 37 0.26 -1.34 -16.02
C ASP A 37 0.41 0.18 -16.08
N THR A 38 1.28 0.66 -16.99
CA THR A 38 1.53 2.09 -17.21
C THR A 38 0.78 2.67 -18.41
N ALA A 39 -0.06 1.83 -19.03
CA ALA A 39 -0.92 2.26 -20.12
C ALA A 39 -1.86 3.38 -19.67
N ASP A 40 -2.07 4.33 -20.57
CA ASP A 40 -2.98 5.45 -20.33
C ASP A 40 -4.40 4.93 -20.05
N MET A 41 -5.02 5.51 -19.03
CA MET A 41 -6.40 5.20 -18.64
C MET A 41 -7.16 6.52 -18.40
N PRO A 42 -8.48 6.55 -18.64
CA PRO A 42 -9.28 7.71 -18.30
C PRO A 42 -9.08 8.09 -16.84
N GLU A 43 -8.98 9.39 -16.57
CA GLU A 43 -8.85 9.92 -15.22
C GLU A 43 -10.00 9.39 -14.34
N PRO A 44 -9.70 8.77 -13.18
CA PRO A 44 -10.72 8.29 -12.28
C PRO A 44 -11.61 9.43 -11.79
N ALA A 45 -12.91 9.17 -11.62
CA ALA A 45 -13.80 10.14 -11.02
C ALA A 45 -13.38 10.44 -9.57
N GLU A 46 -13.31 11.72 -9.21
CA GLU A 46 -13.12 12.12 -7.83
C GLU A 46 -14.40 11.84 -7.02
N HIS A 47 -14.21 11.29 -5.82
CA HIS A 47 -15.30 11.01 -4.90
C HIS A 47 -15.03 11.75 -3.59
N GLU A 48 -16.04 12.49 -3.10
CA GLU A 48 -15.92 13.15 -1.80
C GLU A 48 -15.73 12.13 -0.67
N PHE A 49 -14.69 12.34 0.13
CA PHE A 49 -14.40 11.49 1.29
C PHE A 49 -15.30 11.87 2.46
N TYR A 50 -16.48 11.28 2.53
CA TYR A 50 -17.37 11.43 3.68
C TYR A 50 -16.89 10.57 4.86
N ARG A 51 -16.19 11.21 5.80
CA ARG A 51 -15.55 10.53 6.95
C ARG A 51 -16.51 9.62 7.71
N LEU A 52 -17.73 10.08 8.03
CA LEU A 52 -18.68 9.28 8.81
C LEU A 52 -19.17 8.04 8.04
N SER A 53 -19.56 8.18 6.78
CA SER A 53 -20.02 7.03 5.98
C SER A 53 -18.91 6.01 5.78
N HIS A 54 -17.68 6.47 5.51
CA HIS A 54 -16.52 5.59 5.39
C HIS A 54 -16.23 4.81 6.68
N HIS A 55 -16.36 5.45 7.86
CA HIS A 55 -16.21 4.74 9.14
C HIS A 55 -17.34 3.73 9.37
N LEU A 56 -18.59 4.12 9.12
CA LEU A 56 -19.74 3.23 9.27
C LEU A 56 -19.59 1.99 8.38
N ASP A 57 -19.23 2.18 7.10
CA ASP A 57 -19.06 1.08 6.15
C ASP A 57 -17.94 0.13 6.58
N ASN A 58 -16.77 0.66 6.94
CA ASN A 58 -15.61 -0.16 7.30
C ASN A 58 -15.81 -0.97 8.60
N PHE A 59 -16.50 -0.41 9.60
CA PHE A 59 -16.66 -1.03 10.91
C PHE A 59 -17.96 -1.85 11.06
N GLY A 60 -18.97 -1.64 10.21
CA GLY A 60 -20.23 -2.38 10.25
C GLY A 60 -20.44 -3.26 9.01
N PRO A 61 -21.07 -2.74 7.94
CA PRO A 61 -21.47 -3.51 6.76
C PRO A 61 -20.34 -4.32 6.13
N ARG A 62 -19.13 -3.75 5.99
CA ARG A 62 -17.99 -4.47 5.40
C ARG A 62 -17.59 -5.70 6.21
N GLN A 63 -17.56 -5.60 7.54
CA GLN A 63 -17.20 -6.73 8.39
C GLN A 63 -18.28 -7.82 8.36
N MET A 64 -19.56 -7.43 8.34
CA MET A 64 -20.66 -8.38 8.17
C MET A 64 -20.58 -9.08 6.82
N ARG A 65 -20.34 -8.33 5.72
CA ARG A 65 -20.19 -8.88 4.37
C ARG A 65 -19.05 -9.89 4.30
N LEU A 66 -17.87 -9.55 4.82
CA LEU A 66 -16.71 -10.45 4.81
C LEU A 66 -16.95 -11.74 5.62
N ARG A 67 -17.69 -11.66 6.73
CA ARG A 67 -18.02 -12.83 7.56
C ARG A 67 -19.11 -13.71 6.96
N LEU A 68 -20.03 -13.11 6.22
CA LEU A 68 -21.14 -13.78 5.56
C LEU A 68 -20.83 -14.13 4.10
N ASP A 69 -19.61 -13.83 3.62
CA ASP A 69 -19.20 -14.15 2.26
C ASP A 69 -19.18 -15.69 2.10
N PRO A 70 -20.10 -16.27 1.31
CA PRO A 70 -20.15 -17.71 1.13
C PRO A 70 -19.03 -18.19 0.20
N VAL A 71 -18.29 -17.26 -0.42
CA VAL A 71 -17.17 -17.57 -1.31
C VAL A 71 -15.92 -17.81 -0.44
N PRO A 72 -15.42 -19.06 -0.37
CA PRO A 72 -14.17 -19.32 0.34
C PRO A 72 -13.02 -18.55 -0.32
N ALA A 73 -12.06 -18.12 0.48
CA ALA A 73 -10.82 -17.52 -0.04
C ALA A 73 -10.16 -18.51 -1.01
N GLY A 74 -10.11 -18.13 -2.28
CA GLY A 74 -9.45 -18.90 -3.33
C GLY A 74 -7.93 -18.64 -3.36
N PRO A 75 -7.18 -19.38 -4.18
CA PRO A 75 -5.78 -19.07 -4.43
C PRO A 75 -5.62 -17.67 -5.02
N ALA A 76 -4.42 -17.08 -4.85
CA ALA A 76 -4.07 -15.80 -5.47
C ALA A 76 -4.33 -15.86 -6.98
N ARG A 77 -5.01 -14.83 -7.50
CA ARG A 77 -5.38 -14.75 -8.92
C ARG A 77 -4.37 -13.97 -9.76
N ASP A 78 -3.61 -13.10 -9.11
CA ASP A 78 -2.63 -12.23 -9.76
C ASP A 78 -1.23 -12.86 -9.73
N VAL A 79 -1.14 -14.05 -10.31
CA VAL A 79 0.11 -14.81 -10.44
C VAL A 79 0.27 -15.28 -11.88
N ASN A 80 1.51 -15.40 -12.34
CA ASN A 80 1.80 -15.98 -13.64
C ASN A 80 1.60 -17.51 -13.63
N ARG A 81 1.84 -18.15 -14.77
CA ARG A 81 1.69 -19.61 -14.93
C ARG A 81 2.63 -20.46 -14.06
N LEU A 82 3.67 -19.87 -13.46
CA LEU A 82 4.57 -20.52 -12.51
C LEU A 82 4.11 -20.34 -11.05
N GLY A 83 3.09 -19.51 -10.82
CA GLY A 83 2.64 -19.13 -9.48
C GLY A 83 3.37 -17.93 -8.89
N ASP A 84 4.25 -17.28 -9.66
CA ASP A 84 4.99 -16.10 -9.22
C ASP A 84 4.19 -14.82 -9.49
N VAL A 85 4.41 -13.79 -8.67
CA VAL A 85 3.85 -12.45 -8.89
C VAL A 85 4.73 -11.73 -9.93
N PRO A 86 4.19 -11.26 -11.07
CA PRO A 86 4.95 -10.44 -12.00
C PRO A 86 5.27 -9.06 -11.41
N SER A 87 6.40 -8.47 -11.79
CA SER A 87 6.72 -7.07 -11.47
C SER A 87 5.75 -6.09 -12.17
N SER A 88 5.48 -4.95 -11.56
CA SER A 88 4.50 -3.95 -12.00
C SER A 88 4.95 -2.52 -11.63
N SER A 89 4.07 -1.53 -11.78
CA SER A 89 4.30 -0.15 -11.31
C SER A 89 4.35 0.01 -9.79
N TRP A 90 3.85 -0.97 -9.03
CA TRP A 90 3.70 -0.89 -7.57
C TRP A 90 4.44 -2.00 -6.81
N TRP A 91 4.94 -3.03 -7.50
CA TRP A 91 5.73 -4.12 -6.92
C TRP A 91 6.83 -4.63 -7.85
N GLU A 92 7.95 -5.03 -7.29
CA GLU A 92 9.11 -5.55 -8.02
C GLU A 92 9.73 -6.72 -7.24
N ASP A 93 10.16 -7.76 -7.97
CA ASP A 93 10.94 -8.85 -7.38
C ASP A 93 12.38 -8.38 -7.14
N ARG A 94 12.70 -8.07 -5.87
CA ARG A 94 14.04 -7.64 -5.43
C ARG A 94 14.96 -8.79 -5.06
N GLY A 95 14.48 -10.04 -5.17
CA GLY A 95 15.20 -11.21 -4.70
C GLY A 95 15.54 -11.14 -3.22
N VAL A 96 16.63 -11.79 -2.83
CA VAL A 96 17.09 -11.82 -1.42
C VAL A 96 17.94 -10.58 -1.13
N LEU A 97 17.43 -9.73 -0.25
CA LEU A 97 18.14 -8.53 0.23
C LEU A 97 18.84 -8.79 1.56
N SER A 98 19.97 -8.11 1.79
CA SER A 98 20.62 -8.10 3.11
C SER A 98 19.83 -7.22 4.10
N PRO A 99 19.93 -7.49 5.42
CA PRO A 99 19.31 -6.62 6.43
C PRO A 99 19.72 -5.15 6.31
N GLU A 100 20.98 -4.87 5.95
CA GLU A 100 21.51 -3.52 5.76
C GLU A 100 20.83 -2.83 4.57
N ARG A 101 20.60 -3.56 3.48
CA ARG A 101 19.91 -3.02 2.31
C ARG A 101 18.45 -2.72 2.63
N ILE A 102 17.79 -3.58 3.40
CA ILE A 102 16.42 -3.33 3.90
C ILE A 102 16.39 -2.11 4.83
N ALA A 103 17.41 -1.93 5.67
CA ALA A 103 17.52 -0.79 6.58
C ALA A 103 17.72 0.55 5.83
N GLN A 104 18.47 0.56 4.73
CA GLN A 104 18.56 1.71 3.81
C GLN A 104 17.19 2.01 3.20
N GLY A 105 16.43 0.97 2.83
CA GLY A 105 15.08 1.09 2.31
C GLY A 105 15.03 1.82 0.96
N PRO A 106 13.89 2.44 0.62
CA PRO A 106 13.70 3.08 -0.68
C PRO A 106 14.59 4.32 -0.88
N GLY A 107 15.06 4.97 0.19
CA GLY A 107 15.92 6.15 0.13
C GLY A 107 17.36 5.89 -0.31
N GLY A 108 17.82 4.63 -0.26
CA GLY A 108 19.17 4.26 -0.66
C GLY A 108 20.25 5.07 0.06
N ASP A 109 21.10 5.75 -0.73
CA ASP A 109 22.23 6.54 -0.24
C ASP A 109 21.90 8.04 -0.06
N ASP A 110 20.65 8.47 -0.29
CA ASP A 110 20.26 9.86 0.00
C ASP A 110 20.46 10.10 1.51
N PRO A 111 21.22 11.13 1.94
CA PRO A 111 21.43 11.41 3.36
C PRO A 111 20.17 11.97 4.06
N GLY A 112 19.13 12.32 3.31
CA GLY A 112 17.84 12.77 3.80
C GLY A 112 17.78 14.28 4.00
N PRO A 113 16.60 14.81 4.36
CA PRO A 113 16.39 16.26 4.46
C PRO A 113 17.26 16.92 5.55
N GLU A 114 17.69 16.17 6.58
CA GLU A 114 18.50 16.72 7.68
C GLU A 114 19.87 17.24 7.20
N ALA A 115 20.41 16.67 6.13
CA ALA A 115 21.66 17.15 5.50
C ALA A 115 21.47 18.44 4.69
N PHE A 116 20.22 18.86 4.42
CA PHE A 116 19.88 19.96 3.52
C PHE A 116 18.95 20.99 4.19
N ARG A 117 19.46 21.63 5.23
CA ARG A 117 18.81 22.74 5.94
C ARG A 117 19.09 24.09 5.23
N PRO A 118 18.28 25.15 5.46
CA PRO A 118 17.08 25.18 6.29
C PRO A 118 15.89 24.50 5.62
N TRP A 119 14.91 24.10 6.42
CA TRP A 119 13.62 23.61 5.92
C TRP A 119 12.61 24.75 5.92
N LYS A 120 11.86 24.86 4.82
CA LYS A 120 10.77 25.80 4.68
C LYS A 120 9.45 25.08 4.76
N ILE A 121 8.57 25.47 5.68
CA ILE A 121 7.20 25.00 5.72
C ILE A 121 6.44 25.66 4.57
N THR A 122 5.92 24.86 3.65
CA THR A 122 5.16 25.32 2.47
C THR A 122 3.66 25.15 2.63
N GLY A 123 3.22 24.37 3.63
CA GLY A 123 1.81 24.28 3.99
C GLY A 123 1.53 23.26 5.08
N MET A 124 0.26 23.13 5.45
CA MET A 124 -0.16 22.12 6.42
C MET A 124 -0.43 20.78 5.74
N LYS A 125 -0.24 19.69 6.50
CA LYS A 125 -0.58 18.35 6.01
C LYS A 125 -2.10 18.20 5.95
N SER A 126 -2.64 18.08 4.74
CA SER A 126 -4.06 17.79 4.54
C SER A 126 -4.39 16.33 4.89
N GLY A 127 -5.46 16.13 5.66
CA GLY A 127 -6.02 14.81 5.97
C GLY A 127 -5.25 13.93 6.96
N GLY A 128 -5.80 12.75 7.25
CA GLY A 128 -5.29 11.82 8.28
C GLY A 128 -5.53 12.27 9.73
N ARG A 129 -5.01 11.50 10.70
CA ARG A 129 -5.18 11.79 12.15
C ARG A 129 -3.97 12.44 12.81
N ASN A 130 -2.77 12.22 12.28
CA ASN A 130 -1.56 12.79 12.86
C ASN A 130 -1.38 14.22 12.32
N PRO A 131 -1.09 15.20 13.21
CA PRO A 131 -0.75 16.55 12.80
C PRO A 131 0.56 16.55 12.02
N GLY A 132 0.77 17.58 11.23
CA GLY A 132 1.94 17.67 10.37
C GLY A 132 1.87 18.84 9.42
N PHE A 133 2.95 19.01 8.69
CA PHE A 133 3.14 20.06 7.70
C PHE A 133 3.97 19.55 6.52
N VAL A 134 3.93 20.25 5.41
CA VAL A 134 4.76 20.02 4.25
C VAL A 134 5.97 20.93 4.36
N ILE A 135 7.16 20.36 4.17
CA ILE A 135 8.41 21.11 4.09
C ILE A 135 9.02 21.01 2.70
N GLU A 136 9.85 21.99 2.37
CA GLU A 136 10.82 21.97 1.29
C GLU A 136 12.23 22.11 1.88
N ASP A 137 13.16 21.25 1.46
CA ASP A 137 14.56 21.30 1.87
C ASP A 137 15.39 22.26 1.00
N ALA A 138 16.67 22.46 1.32
CA ALA A 138 17.53 23.37 0.55
C ALA A 138 17.78 22.95 -0.91
N ARG A 139 17.40 21.74 -1.31
CA ARG A 139 17.47 21.23 -2.70
C ARG A 139 16.17 21.47 -3.47
N GLY A 140 15.11 21.94 -2.81
CA GLY A 140 13.77 22.04 -3.39
C GLY A 140 12.97 20.73 -3.32
N VAL A 141 13.42 19.74 -2.54
CA VAL A 141 12.70 18.47 -2.38
C VAL A 141 11.63 18.64 -1.30
N ARG A 142 10.40 18.22 -1.61
CA ARG A 142 9.27 18.31 -0.69
C ARG A 142 9.07 17.05 0.13
N TYR A 143 8.77 17.22 1.41
CA TYR A 143 8.48 16.15 2.35
C TYR A 143 7.22 16.45 3.15
N ILE A 144 6.50 15.41 3.55
CA ILE A 144 5.40 15.51 4.51
C ILE A 144 5.93 15.13 5.89
N CYS A 145 6.06 16.12 6.79
CA CYS A 145 6.41 15.89 8.18
C CYS A 145 5.16 15.47 8.98
N LYS A 146 5.16 14.24 9.49
CA LYS A 146 4.11 13.73 10.39
C LYS A 146 4.65 13.78 11.82
N LEU A 147 3.93 14.47 12.71
CA LEU A 147 4.32 14.59 14.11
C LEU A 147 3.71 13.46 14.94
N ASP A 148 4.47 12.99 15.91
CA ASP A 148 3.95 12.15 16.99
C ASP A 148 3.08 12.96 17.94
N LYS A 149 2.25 12.25 18.72
CA LYS A 149 1.46 12.88 19.78
C LYS A 149 2.38 13.35 20.92
N ALA A 150 2.02 14.47 21.53
CA ALA A 150 2.67 14.93 22.75
C ALA A 150 2.66 13.81 23.82
N GLY A 151 3.82 13.55 24.42
CA GLY A 151 4.00 12.52 25.44
C GLY A 151 4.27 11.10 24.92
N THR A 152 4.17 10.83 23.61
CA THR A 152 4.56 9.54 23.03
C THR A 152 5.44 9.73 21.78
N PRO A 153 6.64 10.31 21.94
CA PRO A 153 7.54 10.56 20.82
C PRO A 153 8.05 9.25 20.21
N VAL A 154 8.32 9.26 18.91
CA VAL A 154 8.94 8.17 18.14
C VAL A 154 8.04 6.92 18.01
N VAL A 155 6.76 6.96 18.42
CA VAL A 155 5.88 5.79 18.33
C VAL A 155 5.29 5.62 16.94
N ALA A 156 4.53 6.62 16.46
CA ALA A 156 3.87 6.54 15.15
C ALA A 156 4.86 6.80 14.01
N THR A 157 5.83 7.69 14.20
CA THR A 157 6.88 7.96 13.20
C THR A 157 7.78 6.74 12.98
N ALA A 158 8.23 6.05 14.04
CA ALA A 158 9.02 4.84 13.87
C ALA A 158 8.21 3.70 13.24
N ALA A 159 6.93 3.55 13.60
CA ALA A 159 6.06 2.59 12.95
C ALA A 159 5.96 2.84 11.43
N GLY A 160 5.84 4.10 11.00
CA GLY A 160 5.86 4.47 9.58
C GLY A 160 7.19 4.14 8.89
N ALA A 161 8.30 4.57 9.49
CA ALA A 161 9.64 4.33 8.95
C ALA A 161 10.01 2.84 8.85
N VAL A 162 9.63 2.03 9.85
CA VAL A 162 9.83 0.58 9.85
C VAL A 162 8.93 -0.08 8.82
N ALA A 163 7.64 0.28 8.77
CA ALA A 163 6.71 -0.26 7.80
C ALA A 163 7.18 0.01 6.37
N ALA A 164 7.59 1.24 6.04
CA ALA A 164 8.09 1.58 4.72
C ALA A 164 9.27 0.69 4.28
N ARG A 165 10.24 0.46 5.17
CA ARG A 165 11.41 -0.42 4.91
C ARG A 165 11.01 -1.88 4.73
N LEU A 166 10.11 -2.39 5.57
CA LEU A 166 9.62 -3.76 5.46
C LEU A 166 8.84 -3.97 4.16
N PHE A 167 7.92 -3.07 3.82
CA PHE A 167 7.17 -3.14 2.56
C PHE A 167 8.11 -3.06 1.35
N TRP A 168 9.10 -2.16 1.40
CA TRP A 168 10.12 -2.07 0.37
C TRP A 168 10.92 -3.37 0.21
N GLY A 169 11.33 -3.98 1.33
CA GLY A 169 12.02 -5.28 1.34
C GLY A 169 11.16 -6.44 0.84
N LEU A 170 9.83 -6.34 0.96
CA LEU A 170 8.86 -7.29 0.40
C LEU A 170 8.55 -7.06 -1.10
N GLY A 171 9.23 -6.11 -1.74
CA GLY A 171 9.09 -5.82 -3.17
C GLY A 171 8.12 -4.69 -3.51
N TYR A 172 7.35 -4.16 -2.55
CA TYR A 172 6.46 -3.02 -2.83
C TYR A 172 7.27 -1.74 -3.06
N HIS A 173 6.79 -0.85 -3.93
CA HIS A 173 7.28 0.53 -3.95
C HIS A 173 6.69 1.25 -2.73
N ALA A 174 7.56 1.85 -1.91
CA ALA A 174 7.20 2.50 -0.66
C ALA A 174 7.88 3.87 -0.56
N PRO A 175 7.29 4.83 0.17
CA PRO A 175 7.91 6.14 0.39
C PRO A 175 9.16 6.02 1.27
N ASP A 176 10.09 6.96 1.09
CA ASP A 176 11.26 7.11 1.97
C ASP A 176 10.89 7.83 3.28
N ASP A 177 10.20 7.09 4.16
CA ASP A 177 9.85 7.60 5.49
C ASP A 177 11.07 7.54 6.41
N ARG A 178 11.47 8.70 6.94
CA ARG A 178 12.61 8.86 7.87
C ARG A 178 12.16 9.46 9.19
N ILE A 179 12.85 9.08 10.26
CA ILE A 179 12.68 9.69 11.58
C ILE A 179 13.65 10.86 11.64
N VAL A 180 13.14 12.04 11.95
CA VAL A 180 13.93 13.26 12.11
C VAL A 180 13.56 13.92 13.42
N PHE A 181 14.50 14.66 14.00
CA PHE A 181 14.25 15.49 15.17
C PHE A 181 14.45 16.94 14.78
N VAL A 182 13.45 17.77 15.10
CA VAL A 182 13.43 19.16 14.68
C VAL A 182 13.02 20.01 15.86
N ALA A 183 13.82 21.02 16.14
CA ALA A 183 13.42 22.07 17.07
C ALA A 183 12.56 23.10 16.32
N PRO A 184 11.48 23.63 16.91
CA PRO A 184 10.62 24.62 16.25
C PRO A 184 11.39 25.82 15.67
N GLU A 185 12.50 26.21 16.30
CA GLU A 185 13.35 27.33 15.91
C GLU A 185 14.15 27.06 14.61
N GLU A 186 14.23 25.81 14.17
CA GLU A 186 14.90 25.39 12.93
C GLU A 186 13.97 25.43 11.70
N LEU A 187 12.67 25.69 11.93
CA LEU A 187 11.65 25.74 10.90
C LEU A 187 11.37 27.19 10.51
N ALA A 188 11.42 27.49 9.21
CA ALA A 188 10.97 28.75 8.66
C ALA A 188 9.65 28.53 7.90
N ILE A 189 8.66 29.38 8.10
CA ILE A 189 7.46 29.39 7.25
C ILE A 189 7.81 30.12 5.95
N ALA A 190 7.49 29.53 4.80
CA ALA A 190 7.71 30.18 3.51
C ALA A 190 6.76 31.38 3.36
N ASP A 191 7.23 32.43 2.68
CA ASP A 191 6.43 33.65 2.48
C ASP A 191 5.12 33.40 1.71
N ASP A 192 5.07 32.32 0.93
CA ASP A 192 3.95 31.85 0.12
C ASP A 192 3.29 30.58 0.68
N ALA A 193 3.57 30.22 1.93
CA ALA A 193 2.97 29.05 2.54
C ALA A 193 1.44 29.18 2.67
N THR A 194 0.71 28.11 2.37
CA THR A 194 -0.76 28.08 2.42
C THR A 194 -1.29 26.95 3.31
N ASP A 195 -2.49 27.14 3.84
CA ASP A 195 -3.30 26.11 4.49
C ASP A 195 -4.64 25.97 3.76
N THR A 196 -5.24 24.80 3.81
CA THR A 196 -6.60 24.57 3.32
C THR A 196 -7.57 24.70 4.49
N SER A 197 -8.40 25.74 4.44
CA SER A 197 -9.48 25.96 5.42
C SER A 197 -10.48 24.82 5.47
N GLU A 198 -11.32 24.76 6.52
CA GLU A 198 -12.40 23.78 6.64
C GLU A 198 -13.40 23.82 5.46
N THR A 199 -13.48 24.95 4.75
CA THR A 199 -14.32 25.17 3.57
C THR A 199 -13.62 24.85 2.25
N GLY A 200 -12.35 24.42 2.28
CA GLY A 200 -11.58 24.06 1.08
C GLY A 200 -10.87 25.24 0.40
N GLU A 201 -10.95 26.44 0.95
CA GLU A 201 -10.24 27.64 0.45
C GLU A 201 -8.78 27.64 0.92
N GLU A 202 -7.84 27.97 0.03
CA GLU A 202 -6.45 28.22 0.37
C GLU A 202 -6.29 29.57 1.07
N ILE A 203 -5.74 29.54 2.28
CA ILE A 203 -5.45 30.73 3.09
C ILE A 203 -3.95 30.81 3.38
N PRO A 204 -3.34 32.01 3.47
CA PRO A 204 -1.94 32.14 3.87
C PRO A 204 -1.70 31.53 5.25
N LEU A 205 -0.60 30.77 5.38
CA LEU A 205 -0.15 30.19 6.64
C LEU A 205 0.49 31.29 7.49
N GLN A 206 0.00 31.47 8.73
CA GLN A 206 0.49 32.47 9.69
C GLN A 206 1.20 31.83 10.88
#